data_AF-A0A813Z496-F1
#
_entry.id   AF-A0A813Z496-F1
#
_cell.length_a   1.000
_cell.length_b   1.000
_cell.length_c   1.000
_cell.angle_alpha   90.00
_cell.angle_beta   90.00
_cell.angle_gamma   90.00
#
_symmetry.space_group_name_H-M   'P 1'
#
loop_
_entity.id
_entity.type
_entity.pdbx_description
1 polymer ?
#
loop_
_entity_poly.entity_id
_entity_poly.type
_entity_poly.pdbx_seq_one_letter_code
_entity_poly.pdbx_strand_id
1 'polypeptide(L)'
;DRTLLTSSNATTRQRSTRRVTIISIISICLFWTVFHVHAWIFTQILEYEPNYFVCFNQPGAYTVFITYYSLTINGILPPALMVIFGCWTVKNIRQARRIGQRLTAVHTGIVAVGRPHILQSKDQQLIRMLLVDTITYVIFSFLIGWITFKWFLSRLYGSSSPSNINLKIFQDFNQLFLLKDDEVNHNINLHHLPAVLVDLNAFDKNISFLRDQMSVHSQTTIRIASKSIRVPFLLQRILSTGHPYKGLMCYAVEEAEFLSSLGFDDFLIAYPTQQIFDYEILRNLHDKQKRKVSIVVDDIQFIGELNEFMTGIDRPFPIILEFDGSYRMLGGYINIGARRSPIRTISHLIDIIEMIKKLKFVQLEGLMLYESHIAGVGDINPNNFWLNPFIYCMKHFSILKIQQLRKALSHICLKYDLKIFNGGGTGSFMSTLSESSVLTEITIGSGFFQPHLFDYYQQNQLMIREFGSTFVPSCYFALPVVRISDDNKWITCSGGGYIASGRSGWDKLPIPVYPLGLTLSVSEGAGEVQTPLKMHSNRKDESMKILKQNKIVYFRHAKGGELAERFNSFLIVNNGRVIEIAKTYRGYGKCFF
;
A
#
# COMPACT_ATOMS: atom_id res chain seq x y z
N ASP A 1 38.36 21.85 -20.75
CA ASP A 1 39.69 21.81 -20.07
C ASP A 1 40.61 20.71 -20.55
N ARG A 2 40.30 19.41 -20.43
CA ARG A 2 41.22 18.33 -20.88
C ARG A 2 41.74 18.56 -22.32
N THR A 3 40.85 18.89 -23.25
CA THR A 3 41.14 19.27 -24.65
C THR A 3 41.92 20.58 -24.85
N LEU A 4 41.92 21.50 -23.88
CA LEU A 4 42.71 22.75 -23.92
C LEU A 4 44.13 22.51 -23.39
N LEU A 5 44.26 21.73 -22.32
CA LEU A 5 45.54 21.30 -21.74
C LEU A 5 46.31 20.36 -22.67
N THR A 6 45.62 19.39 -23.29
CA THR A 6 46.22 18.48 -24.30
C THR A 6 46.26 19.09 -25.71
N SER A 7 45.93 20.37 -25.88
CA SER A 7 46.08 21.04 -27.18
C SER A 7 47.56 21.13 -27.53
N SER A 8 47.94 20.77 -28.76
CA SER A 8 49.34 20.90 -29.23
C SER A 8 49.78 22.36 -29.40
N ASN A 9 48.83 23.31 -29.52
CA ASN A 9 49.12 24.73 -29.73
C ASN A 9 49.41 25.48 -28.41
N ALA A 10 50.64 26.00 -28.27
CA ALA A 10 51.10 26.70 -27.07
C ALA A 10 50.27 27.96 -26.74
N THR A 11 49.79 28.71 -27.75
CA THR A 11 48.96 29.90 -27.51
C THR A 11 47.56 29.54 -26.99
N THR A 12 47.05 28.35 -27.34
CA THR A 12 45.80 27.81 -26.79
C THR A 12 45.99 27.39 -25.34
N ARG A 13 47.12 26.75 -25.01
CA ARG A 13 47.50 26.41 -23.63
C ARG A 13 47.66 27.67 -22.75
N GLN A 14 48.33 28.72 -23.23
CA GLN A 14 48.47 30.00 -22.51
C GLN A 14 47.14 30.69 -22.18
N ARG A 15 46.10 30.53 -23.01
CA ARG A 15 44.75 31.09 -22.73
C ARG A 15 43.98 30.29 -21.68
N SER A 16 44.36 29.04 -21.43
CA SER A 16 43.78 28.17 -20.39
C SER A 16 44.34 28.53 -18.99
N THR A 17 44.14 29.78 -18.56
CA THR A 17 44.56 30.20 -17.22
C THR A 17 43.76 29.48 -16.15
N ARG A 18 44.35 29.26 -14.96
CA ARG A 18 43.65 28.69 -13.78
C ARG A 18 42.34 29.44 -13.46
N ARG A 19 42.29 30.75 -13.76
CA ARG A 19 41.10 31.60 -13.61
C ARG A 19 40.00 31.23 -14.61
N VAL A 20 40.34 30.99 -15.89
CA VAL A 20 39.38 30.53 -16.92
C VAL A 20 38.87 29.11 -16.63
N THR A 21 39.74 28.21 -16.17
CA THR A 21 39.35 26.87 -15.67
C THR A 21 38.33 26.97 -14.54
N ILE A 22 38.63 27.76 -13.49
CA ILE A 22 37.75 27.93 -12.33
C ILE A 22 36.41 28.57 -12.75
N ILE A 23 36.43 29.62 -13.59
CA ILE A 23 35.21 30.22 -14.13
C ILE A 23 34.39 29.19 -14.92
N SER A 24 35.02 28.37 -15.77
CA SER A 24 34.31 27.35 -16.56
C SER A 24 33.67 26.28 -15.68
N ILE A 25 34.37 25.82 -14.63
CA ILE A 25 33.83 24.87 -13.65
C ILE A 25 32.66 25.50 -12.89
N ILE A 26 32.81 26.73 -12.38
CA ILE A 26 31.75 27.46 -11.67
C ILE A 26 30.54 27.66 -12.59
N SER A 27 30.72 28.09 -13.85
CA SER A 27 29.62 28.28 -14.80
C SER A 27 28.89 26.97 -15.14
N ILE A 28 29.61 25.85 -15.28
CA ILE A 28 29.00 24.53 -15.54
C ILE A 28 28.25 24.03 -14.29
N CYS A 29 28.83 24.16 -13.10
CA CYS A 29 28.16 23.81 -11.85
C CYS A 29 26.91 24.68 -11.64
N LEU A 30 27.02 26.01 -11.78
CA LEU A 30 25.89 26.93 -11.64
C LEU A 30 24.79 26.65 -12.67
N PHE A 31 25.16 26.35 -13.92
CA PHE A 31 24.22 25.91 -14.96
C PHE A 31 23.46 24.66 -14.52
N TRP A 32 24.16 23.59 -14.12
CA TRP A 32 23.51 22.35 -13.68
C TRP A 32 22.71 22.51 -12.38
N THR A 33 23.16 23.35 -11.44
CA THR A 33 22.37 23.69 -10.25
C THR A 33 21.07 24.39 -10.65
N VAL A 34 21.10 25.44 -11.47
CA VAL A 34 19.89 26.14 -11.93
C VAL A 34 19.02 25.24 -12.81
N PHE A 35 19.62 24.38 -13.64
CA PHE A 35 18.91 23.40 -14.46
C PHE A 35 18.18 22.35 -13.61
N HIS A 36 18.72 21.98 -12.44
CA HIS A 36 18.07 21.07 -11.48
C HIS A 36 17.30 21.77 -10.35
N VAL A 37 17.31 23.10 -10.22
CA VAL A 37 16.36 23.84 -9.37
C VAL A 37 14.92 23.53 -9.78
N HIS A 38 14.66 23.17 -11.06
CA HIS A 38 13.34 22.68 -11.47
C HIS A 38 12.90 21.45 -10.68
N ALA A 39 13.79 20.54 -10.27
CA ALA A 39 13.44 19.35 -9.50
C ALA A 39 13.09 19.72 -8.04
N TRP A 40 13.72 20.77 -7.52
CA TRP A 40 13.45 21.31 -6.19
C TRP A 40 12.13 22.09 -6.15
N ILE A 41 11.84 22.86 -7.21
CA ILE A 41 10.52 23.47 -7.43
C ILE A 41 9.46 22.39 -7.73
N PHE A 42 9.79 21.30 -8.44
CA PHE A 42 8.88 20.17 -8.64
C PHE A 42 8.48 19.49 -7.33
N THR A 43 9.35 19.47 -6.31
CA THR A 43 8.94 19.01 -4.98
C THR A 43 7.89 19.92 -4.33
N GLN A 44 7.89 21.24 -4.60
CA GLN A 44 6.81 22.16 -4.16
C GLN A 44 5.60 22.16 -5.12
N ILE A 45 5.79 21.82 -6.38
CA ILE A 45 4.73 21.70 -7.39
C ILE A 45 3.97 20.36 -7.27
N LEU A 46 4.58 19.35 -6.66
CA LEU A 46 3.90 18.15 -6.17
C LEU A 46 3.05 18.41 -4.91
N GLU A 47 3.26 19.55 -4.21
CA GLU A 47 2.34 20.05 -3.17
C GLU A 47 1.12 20.79 -3.78
N TYR A 48 1.25 21.22 -5.04
CA TYR A 48 0.18 21.83 -5.84
C TYR A 48 -0.43 20.88 -6.89
N GLU A 49 -0.23 19.56 -6.72
CA GLU A 49 -1.30 18.53 -6.75
C GLU A 49 -1.14 17.25 -7.64
N PRO A 50 -1.67 17.20 -8.87
CA PRO A 50 -2.37 16.01 -9.42
C PRO A 50 -1.53 14.73 -9.52
N ASN A 51 -2.04 13.50 -9.31
CA ASN A 51 -3.31 13.01 -8.72
C ASN A 51 -3.01 11.99 -7.59
N TYR A 52 -1.85 12.12 -6.93
CA TYR A 52 -1.81 11.84 -5.49
C TYR A 52 -2.25 13.14 -4.82
N PHE A 53 -3.56 13.29 -4.71
CA PHE A 53 -4.25 14.55 -4.45
C PHE A 53 -4.15 15.60 -5.57
N VAL A 54 -5.07 15.49 -6.55
CA VAL A 54 -5.80 16.66 -7.05
C VAL A 54 -7.12 16.77 -6.27
N CYS A 55 -7.28 17.83 -5.49
CA CYS A 55 -8.51 18.18 -4.79
C CYS A 55 -8.75 19.70 -4.71
N PHE A 56 -7.75 20.55 -4.96
CA PHE A 56 -7.92 21.83 -5.67
C PHE A 56 -7.92 21.65 -7.20
N ASN A 57 -8.79 20.71 -7.58
CA ASN A 57 -9.53 20.59 -8.80
C ASN A 57 -10.19 21.93 -9.24
N GLN A 58 -9.36 22.84 -9.74
CA GLN A 58 -9.67 23.91 -10.70
C GLN A 58 -9.17 23.39 -12.06
N PRO A 59 -9.96 22.56 -12.78
CA PRO A 59 -9.44 21.56 -13.72
C PRO A 59 -8.79 22.09 -15.02
N GLY A 60 -8.68 23.42 -15.18
CA GLY A 60 -7.89 24.05 -16.23
C GLY A 60 -6.50 24.49 -15.76
N ALA A 61 -6.43 25.60 -15.01
CA ALA A 61 -5.24 26.45 -14.90
C ALA A 61 -3.95 25.73 -14.46
N TYR A 62 -4.00 24.88 -13.43
CA TYR A 62 -2.78 24.24 -12.92
C TYR A 62 -2.25 23.15 -13.86
N THR A 63 -3.15 22.30 -14.37
CA THR A 63 -2.78 21.24 -15.32
C THR A 63 -2.29 21.84 -16.65
N VAL A 64 -2.86 22.99 -17.07
CA VAL A 64 -2.32 23.83 -18.15
C VAL A 64 -0.90 24.28 -17.81
N PHE A 65 -0.66 24.88 -16.64
CA PHE A 65 0.65 25.38 -16.23
C PHE A 65 1.72 24.27 -16.22
N ILE A 66 1.48 23.13 -15.58
CA ILE A 66 2.48 22.04 -15.50
C ILE A 66 2.74 21.38 -16.87
N THR A 67 1.76 21.39 -17.77
CA THR A 67 1.90 20.91 -19.16
C THR A 67 2.70 21.88 -20.02
N TYR A 68 2.42 23.18 -19.96
CA TYR A 68 3.23 24.21 -20.61
C TYR A 68 4.66 24.25 -20.05
N TYR A 69 4.82 24.12 -18.73
CA TYR A 69 6.13 24.03 -18.08
C TYR A 69 6.92 22.83 -18.60
N SER A 70 6.30 21.65 -18.69
CA SER A 70 6.95 20.44 -19.20
C SER A 70 7.31 20.55 -20.69
N LEU A 71 6.39 21.06 -21.53
CA LEU A 71 6.66 21.31 -22.95
C LEU A 71 7.80 22.33 -23.14
N THR A 72 7.81 23.41 -22.35
CA THR A 72 8.81 24.47 -22.49
C THR A 72 10.16 24.07 -21.91
N ILE A 73 10.22 23.60 -20.66
CA ILE A 73 11.46 23.32 -19.93
C ILE A 73 12.09 21.96 -20.29
N ASN A 74 11.29 20.93 -20.60
CA ASN A 74 11.82 19.60 -20.96
C ASN A 74 11.73 19.31 -22.47
N GLY A 75 10.77 19.91 -23.19
CA GLY A 75 10.59 19.68 -24.63
C GLY A 75 11.36 20.66 -25.55
N ILE A 76 11.34 21.96 -25.25
CA ILE A 76 11.77 23.02 -26.19
C ILE A 76 13.09 23.68 -25.77
N LEU A 77 13.23 24.04 -24.49
CA LEU A 77 14.38 24.79 -23.97
C LEU A 77 15.71 24.01 -24.03
N PRO A 78 15.78 22.69 -23.75
CA PRO A 78 17.06 21.95 -23.84
C PRO A 78 17.56 21.83 -25.28
N PRO A 79 16.73 21.48 -26.30
CA PRO A 79 17.11 21.61 -27.71
C PRO A 79 17.56 23.02 -28.10
N ALA A 80 16.82 24.06 -27.70
CA ALA A 80 17.17 25.44 -28.01
C ALA A 80 18.53 25.84 -27.40
N LEU A 81 18.79 25.49 -26.14
CA LEU A 81 20.07 25.73 -25.47
C LEU A 81 21.21 24.93 -26.10
N MET A 82 21.00 23.67 -26.50
CA MET A 82 22.01 22.89 -27.23
C MET A 82 22.35 23.52 -28.59
N VAL A 83 21.36 24.01 -29.34
CA VAL A 83 21.60 24.76 -30.58
C VAL A 83 22.38 26.04 -30.31
N ILE A 84 22.01 26.82 -29.29
CA ILE A 84 22.70 28.07 -28.91
C ILE A 84 24.14 27.80 -28.48
N PHE A 85 24.40 26.82 -27.61
CA PHE A 85 25.75 26.47 -27.16
C PHE A 85 26.58 25.82 -28.28
N GLY A 86 25.97 25.04 -29.18
CA GLY A 86 26.61 24.54 -30.39
C GLY A 86 27.05 25.67 -31.32
N CYS A 87 26.15 26.60 -31.63
CA CYS A 87 26.45 27.80 -32.42
C CYS A 87 27.52 28.69 -31.76
N TRP A 88 27.47 28.87 -30.43
CA TRP A 88 28.48 29.64 -29.69
C TRP A 88 29.84 28.93 -29.70
N THR A 89 29.88 27.60 -29.57
CA THR A 89 31.10 26.80 -29.70
C THR A 89 31.72 26.95 -31.09
N VAL A 90 30.92 26.85 -32.16
CA VAL A 90 31.36 27.10 -33.54
C VAL A 90 31.84 28.55 -33.73
N LYS A 91 31.18 29.54 -33.12
CA LYS A 91 31.60 30.95 -33.13
C LYS A 91 32.95 31.13 -32.44
N ASN A 92 33.16 30.53 -31.26
CA ASN A 92 34.41 30.60 -30.51
C ASN A 92 35.57 29.91 -31.26
N ILE A 93 35.33 28.77 -31.91
CA ILE A 93 36.31 28.11 -32.79
C ILE A 93 36.69 29.02 -33.98
N ARG A 94 35.72 29.69 -34.60
CA ARG A 94 35.97 30.69 -35.67
C ARG A 94 36.71 31.93 -35.15
N GLN A 95 36.47 32.33 -33.91
CA GLN A 95 37.14 33.49 -33.28
C GLN A 95 38.58 33.15 -32.87
N ALA A 96 38.85 31.93 -32.41
CA ALA A 96 40.20 31.41 -32.18
C ALA A 96 41.05 31.38 -33.46
N ARG A 97 40.42 31.13 -34.64
CA ARG A 97 41.05 31.24 -35.96
C ARG A 97 41.30 32.69 -36.44
N ARG A 98 40.74 33.71 -35.78
CA ARG A 98 40.89 35.13 -36.17
C ARG A 98 41.98 35.90 -35.41
N ILE A 99 42.50 35.39 -34.30
CA ILE A 99 43.62 36.04 -33.60
C ILE A 99 44.90 35.66 -34.36
N GLY A 100 45.27 36.51 -35.33
CA GLY A 100 46.40 36.31 -36.22
C GLY A 100 47.73 36.16 -35.48
N GLN A 101 48.62 35.37 -36.05
CA GLN A 101 49.99 35.23 -35.58
C GLN A 101 50.70 36.59 -35.75
N ARG A 102 51.09 37.26 -34.65
CA ARG A 102 52.12 38.30 -34.75
C ARG A 102 53.45 37.59 -35.04
N LEU A 103 53.91 37.75 -36.28
CA LEU A 103 55.22 37.26 -36.71
C LEU A 103 56.34 38.05 -36.02
N THR A 104 57.40 37.35 -35.66
CA THR A 104 58.64 37.95 -35.16
C THR A 104 59.53 38.41 -36.32
N ALA A 105 60.32 39.45 -36.08
CA ALA A 105 61.43 39.82 -36.93
C ALA A 105 62.61 40.29 -36.05
N VAL A 106 63.66 39.48 -35.99
CA VAL A 106 65.00 39.87 -35.57
C VAL A 106 65.93 39.29 -36.62
N HIS A 107 66.68 40.15 -37.32
CA HIS A 107 67.77 39.68 -38.18
C HIS A 107 68.91 39.16 -37.29
N THR A 108 69.60 38.11 -37.74
CA THR A 108 70.70 37.41 -37.06
C THR A 108 70.33 36.75 -35.71
N GLY A 109 70.06 35.44 -35.75
CA GLY A 109 70.06 34.56 -34.55
C GLY A 109 68.76 33.80 -34.22
N ILE A 110 68.86 32.46 -34.23
CA ILE A 110 68.02 31.48 -33.49
C ILE A 110 66.53 31.26 -33.94
N VAL A 111 66.35 30.27 -34.82
CA VAL A 111 65.42 29.09 -34.75
C VAL A 111 63.91 29.26 -34.42
N ALA A 112 63.08 29.11 -35.49
CA ALA A 112 61.80 28.36 -35.59
C ALA A 112 60.56 28.79 -34.71
N VAL A 113 59.32 28.27 -34.85
CA VAL A 113 58.71 27.07 -35.48
C VAL A 113 57.28 27.35 -36.03
N GLY A 114 56.87 26.68 -37.13
CA GLY A 114 55.47 26.18 -37.27
C GLY A 114 54.63 26.60 -38.49
N ARG A 115 54.34 25.66 -39.41
CA ARG A 115 53.37 25.82 -40.52
C ARG A 115 51.91 25.54 -40.08
N PRO A 116 50.88 26.24 -40.60
CA PRO A 116 49.50 26.14 -40.10
C PRO A 116 48.56 25.31 -41.02
N HIS A 117 48.48 23.97 -40.90
CA HIS A 117 47.63 23.20 -41.85
C HIS A 117 46.87 21.92 -41.41
N ILE A 118 46.93 21.47 -40.16
CA ILE A 118 46.38 20.13 -39.78
C ILE A 118 45.03 20.17 -39.02
N LEU A 119 44.60 21.29 -38.42
CA LEU A 119 43.40 21.30 -37.56
C LEU A 119 42.05 21.12 -38.29
N GLN A 120 41.93 21.51 -39.56
CA GLN A 120 40.60 21.72 -40.17
C GLN A 120 39.74 20.45 -40.32
N SER A 121 40.32 19.28 -40.59
CA SER A 121 39.55 18.05 -40.86
C SER A 121 38.98 17.40 -39.59
N LYS A 122 39.78 17.34 -38.51
CA LYS A 122 39.34 16.77 -37.22
C LYS A 122 38.28 17.64 -36.55
N ASP A 123 38.40 18.96 -36.64
CA ASP A 123 37.36 19.91 -36.22
C ASP A 123 36.02 19.63 -36.95
N GLN A 124 36.06 19.37 -38.26
CA GLN A 124 34.86 19.09 -39.06
C GLN A 124 34.20 17.75 -38.72
N GLN A 125 34.96 16.70 -38.41
CA GLN A 125 34.39 15.43 -37.94
C GLN A 125 33.68 15.58 -36.59
N LEU A 126 34.30 16.27 -35.62
CA LEU A 126 33.69 16.51 -34.31
C LEU A 126 32.40 17.32 -34.40
N ILE A 127 32.36 18.35 -35.26
CA ILE A 127 31.16 19.15 -35.52
C ILE A 127 30.05 18.32 -36.16
N ARG A 128 30.38 17.39 -37.07
CA ARG A 128 29.39 16.47 -37.68
C ARG A 128 28.80 15.50 -36.65
N MET A 129 29.62 14.92 -35.77
CA MET A 129 29.11 14.06 -34.68
C MET A 129 28.14 14.81 -33.77
N LEU A 130 28.53 15.99 -33.26
CA LEU A 130 27.68 16.81 -32.38
C LEU A 130 26.35 17.21 -33.04
N LEU A 131 26.35 17.45 -34.36
CA LEU A 131 25.12 17.73 -35.12
C LEU A 131 24.17 16.52 -35.17
N VAL A 132 24.66 15.32 -35.46
CA VAL A 132 23.84 14.09 -35.50
C VAL A 132 23.26 13.78 -34.12
N ASP A 133 24.07 13.89 -33.08
CA ASP A 133 23.65 13.62 -31.69
C ASP A 133 22.55 14.61 -31.25
N THR A 134 22.76 15.90 -31.51
CA THR A 134 21.77 16.96 -31.20
C THR A 134 20.46 16.74 -31.97
N ILE A 135 20.51 16.48 -33.28
CA ILE A 135 19.32 16.26 -34.12
C ILE A 135 18.53 15.03 -33.62
N THR A 136 19.22 13.94 -33.28
CA THR A 136 18.58 12.72 -32.78
C THR A 136 17.85 12.97 -31.47
N TYR A 137 18.47 13.74 -30.56
CA TYR A 137 17.84 14.13 -29.30
C TYR A 137 16.59 15.01 -29.49
N VAL A 138 16.66 16.02 -30.38
CA VAL A 138 15.50 16.91 -30.68
C VAL A 138 14.29 16.09 -31.15
N ILE A 139 14.50 15.11 -32.04
CA ILE A 139 13.42 14.28 -32.60
C ILE A 139 12.72 13.46 -31.50
N PHE A 140 13.48 12.82 -30.61
CA PHE A 140 12.89 12.05 -29.50
C PHE A 140 12.21 12.92 -28.44
N SER A 141 12.78 14.09 -28.11
CA SER A 141 12.12 15.06 -27.20
C SER A 141 10.77 15.54 -27.75
N PHE A 142 10.68 15.83 -29.05
CA PHE A 142 9.40 16.18 -29.69
C PHE A 142 8.38 15.04 -29.65
N LEU A 143 8.81 13.79 -29.85
CA LEU A 143 7.94 12.62 -29.82
C LEU A 143 7.32 12.41 -28.41
N ILE A 144 8.11 12.58 -27.36
CA ILE A 144 7.68 12.47 -25.96
C ILE A 144 6.75 13.65 -25.57
N GLY A 145 7.04 14.86 -26.06
CA GLY A 145 6.16 16.04 -25.90
C GLY A 145 4.79 15.84 -26.56
N TRP A 146 4.74 15.24 -27.75
CA TRP A 146 3.49 14.94 -28.45
C TRP A 146 2.63 13.90 -27.71
N ILE A 147 3.25 12.85 -27.15
CA ILE A 147 2.57 11.82 -26.36
C ILE A 147 1.97 12.41 -25.06
N THR A 148 2.74 13.24 -24.35
CA THR A 148 2.26 13.91 -23.13
C THR A 148 1.17 14.95 -23.39
N PHE A 149 1.23 15.68 -24.52
CA PHE A 149 0.14 16.56 -24.94
C PHE A 149 -1.16 15.79 -25.25
N LYS A 150 -1.06 14.59 -25.83
CA LYS A 150 -2.22 13.71 -26.06
C LYS A 150 -2.87 13.22 -24.76
N TRP A 151 -2.07 12.96 -23.72
CA TRP A 151 -2.54 12.61 -22.36
C TRP A 151 -3.20 13.80 -21.63
N PHE A 152 -2.79 15.02 -21.96
CA PHE A 152 -3.39 16.24 -21.40
C PHE A 152 -4.78 16.54 -21.99
N LEU A 153 -4.93 16.42 -23.32
CA LEU A 153 -6.21 16.68 -24.01
C LEU A 153 -7.36 15.78 -23.53
N SER A 154 -7.10 14.51 -23.23
CA SER A 154 -8.12 13.58 -22.71
C SER A 154 -8.58 13.91 -21.29
N ARG A 155 -7.87 14.79 -20.58
CA ARG A 155 -8.15 15.18 -19.19
C ARG A 155 -8.94 16.48 -19.06
N LEU A 156 -8.81 17.40 -20.02
CA LEU A 156 -9.61 18.63 -20.09
C LEU A 156 -11.10 18.38 -20.38
N TYR A 157 -11.43 17.32 -21.14
CA TYR A 157 -12.80 16.98 -21.52
C TYR A 157 -13.42 15.85 -20.66
N GLY A 158 -12.90 15.59 -19.46
CA GLY A 158 -13.28 14.41 -18.67
C GLY A 158 -12.98 14.49 -17.17
N SER A 159 -13.52 15.47 -16.46
CA SER A 159 -13.44 15.55 -14.99
C SER A 159 -14.47 14.64 -14.30
N SER A 160 -14.37 13.32 -14.52
CA SER A 160 -15.12 12.33 -13.75
C SER A 160 -14.48 12.06 -12.38
N SER A 161 -15.34 11.76 -11.41
CA SER A 161 -14.98 11.32 -10.05
C SER A 161 -14.05 10.10 -10.06
N PRO A 162 -13.30 9.76 -8.98
CA PRO A 162 -12.62 8.47 -8.81
C PRO A 162 -13.58 7.27 -8.66
N SER A 163 -14.58 7.16 -9.55
CA SER A 163 -15.60 6.12 -9.62
C SER A 163 -15.22 5.00 -10.59
N ASN A 164 -14.02 4.44 -10.42
CA ASN A 164 -13.58 3.18 -11.04
C ASN A 164 -13.31 2.07 -9.99
N ILE A 165 -13.79 2.28 -8.76
CA ILE A 165 -14.43 1.17 -8.03
C ILE A 165 -15.53 0.61 -8.95
N ASN A 166 -15.70 -0.71 -9.03
CA ASN A 166 -16.71 -1.32 -9.91
C ASN A 166 -18.13 -0.93 -9.45
N LEU A 167 -18.67 0.13 -10.06
CA LEU A 167 -19.98 0.69 -9.75
C LEU A 167 -21.10 -0.35 -9.74
N LYS A 168 -20.99 -1.44 -10.51
CA LYS A 168 -22.00 -2.50 -10.59
C LYS A 168 -22.13 -3.28 -9.28
N ILE A 169 -21.00 -3.67 -8.67
CA ILE A 169 -20.97 -4.33 -7.34
C ILE A 169 -21.59 -3.43 -6.25
N PHE A 170 -21.40 -2.12 -6.38
CA PHE A 170 -21.94 -1.14 -5.44
C PHE A 170 -23.41 -0.78 -5.75
N GLN A 171 -23.86 -0.93 -7.00
CA GLN A 171 -25.28 -0.85 -7.37
C GLN A 171 -26.05 -2.03 -6.76
N ASP A 172 -25.51 -3.25 -6.82
CA ASP A 172 -26.14 -4.44 -6.25
C ASP A 172 -26.26 -4.34 -4.71
N PHE A 173 -25.23 -3.83 -4.02
CA PHE A 173 -25.32 -3.52 -2.59
C PHE A 173 -26.43 -2.50 -2.27
N ASN A 174 -26.49 -1.37 -3.01
CA ASN A 174 -27.52 -0.36 -2.80
C ASN A 174 -28.94 -0.91 -3.07
N GLN A 175 -29.11 -1.76 -4.09
CA GLN A 175 -30.40 -2.36 -4.44
C GLN A 175 -30.94 -3.32 -3.37
N LEU A 176 -30.07 -4.02 -2.64
CA LEU A 176 -30.45 -5.05 -1.67
C LEU A 176 -30.71 -4.55 -0.24
N PHE A 177 -30.18 -3.38 0.16
CA PHE A 177 -30.18 -2.99 1.57
C PHE A 177 -30.65 -1.56 1.90
N LEU A 178 -30.67 -0.62 0.94
CA LEU A 178 -30.89 0.82 1.25
C LEU A 178 -31.81 1.58 0.27
N LEU A 179 -32.38 0.95 -0.77
CA LEU A 179 -33.13 1.66 -1.84
C LEU A 179 -34.63 1.39 -1.95
N LYS A 180 -35.27 0.59 -1.07
CA LYS A 180 -36.72 0.31 -1.19
C LYS A 180 -37.56 0.37 0.08
N ASP A 181 -37.06 -0.07 1.24
CA ASP A 181 -37.87 -0.13 2.46
C ASP A 181 -37.53 1.00 3.45
N ASP A 182 -38.45 1.97 3.57
CA ASP A 182 -38.41 2.99 4.64
C ASP A 182 -38.47 2.33 6.04
N GLU A 183 -39.06 1.14 6.16
CA GLU A 183 -39.11 0.32 7.39
C GLU A 183 -37.71 0.07 7.98
N VAL A 184 -36.70 -0.17 7.14
CA VAL A 184 -35.30 -0.44 7.56
C VAL A 184 -34.69 0.77 8.25
N ASN A 185 -34.83 1.95 7.64
CA ASN A 185 -34.30 3.19 8.21
C ASN A 185 -35.11 3.67 9.42
N HIS A 186 -36.40 3.32 9.49
CA HIS A 186 -37.21 3.54 10.69
C HIS A 186 -36.69 2.68 11.86
N ASN A 187 -36.50 1.37 11.64
CA ASN A 187 -35.96 0.45 12.64
C ASN A 187 -34.57 0.87 13.14
N ILE A 188 -33.68 1.35 12.28
CA ILE A 188 -32.34 1.82 12.68
C ILE A 188 -32.43 3.10 13.55
N ASN A 189 -33.40 3.99 13.30
CA ASN A 189 -33.65 5.16 14.14
C ASN A 189 -34.21 4.84 15.54
N LEU A 190 -34.63 3.59 15.81
CA LEU A 190 -35.00 3.12 17.15
C LEU A 190 -33.78 2.75 18.02
N HIS A 191 -32.58 2.68 17.42
CA HIS A 191 -31.32 2.40 18.12
C HIS A 191 -30.49 3.66 18.35
N HIS A 192 -29.67 3.66 19.39
CA HIS A 192 -28.76 4.77 19.69
C HIS A 192 -27.72 4.96 18.58
N LEU A 193 -27.61 6.18 18.06
CA LEU A 193 -26.63 6.58 17.03
C LEU A 193 -25.51 7.46 17.62
N PRO A 194 -24.26 7.37 17.14
CA PRO A 194 -23.76 6.48 16.08
C PRO A 194 -23.88 4.99 16.40
N ALA A 195 -23.98 4.15 15.35
CA ALA A 195 -24.07 2.70 15.46
C ALA A 195 -23.26 2.00 14.36
N VAL A 196 -22.83 0.76 14.61
CA VAL A 196 -22.23 -0.14 13.60
C VAL A 196 -23.27 -1.18 13.18
N LEU A 197 -23.33 -1.50 11.90
CA LEU A 197 -24.28 -2.42 11.30
C LEU A 197 -23.55 -3.48 10.48
N VAL A 198 -23.96 -4.74 10.62
CA VAL A 198 -23.46 -5.86 9.83
C VAL A 198 -24.61 -6.44 9.00
N ASP A 199 -24.53 -6.32 7.68
CA ASP A 199 -25.38 -7.06 6.74
C ASP A 199 -24.98 -8.54 6.79
N LEU A 200 -25.83 -9.34 7.44
CA LEU A 200 -25.59 -10.76 7.62
C LEU A 200 -25.63 -11.54 6.31
N ASN A 201 -26.42 -11.10 5.32
CA ASN A 201 -26.47 -11.72 4.00
C ASN A 201 -25.17 -11.50 3.23
N ALA A 202 -24.59 -10.29 3.30
CA ALA A 202 -23.27 -10.02 2.73
C ALA A 202 -22.15 -10.75 3.49
N PHE A 203 -22.25 -10.84 4.82
CA PHE A 203 -21.31 -11.60 5.66
C PHE A 203 -21.32 -13.10 5.30
N ASP A 204 -22.50 -13.70 5.17
CA ASP A 204 -22.68 -15.11 4.83
C ASP A 204 -22.33 -15.42 3.37
N LYS A 205 -22.50 -14.45 2.45
CA LYS A 205 -21.95 -14.53 1.08
C LYS A 205 -20.42 -14.61 1.09
N ASN A 206 -19.74 -13.82 1.93
CA ASN A 206 -18.28 -13.89 2.07
C ASN A 206 -17.82 -15.23 2.67
N ILE A 207 -18.57 -15.79 3.63
CA ILE A 207 -18.33 -17.14 4.17
C ILE A 207 -18.53 -18.20 3.07
N SER A 208 -19.60 -18.12 2.29
CA SER A 208 -19.91 -19.13 1.27
C SER A 208 -18.90 -19.08 0.13
N PHE A 209 -18.62 -17.90 -0.44
CA PHE A 209 -17.60 -17.67 -1.46
C PHE A 209 -16.24 -18.27 -1.10
N LEU A 210 -15.80 -18.10 0.15
CA LEU A 210 -14.56 -18.68 0.66
C LEU A 210 -14.60 -20.21 0.79
N ARG A 211 -15.72 -20.79 1.27
CA ARG A 211 -15.89 -22.26 1.29
C ARG A 211 -15.84 -22.83 -0.11
N ASP A 212 -16.56 -22.22 -1.05
CA ASP A 212 -16.68 -22.68 -2.42
C ASP A 212 -15.29 -22.67 -3.11
N GLN A 213 -14.50 -21.61 -2.91
CA GLN A 213 -13.13 -21.51 -3.44
C GLN A 213 -12.16 -22.51 -2.77
N MET A 214 -12.33 -22.79 -1.47
CA MET A 214 -11.50 -23.79 -0.76
C MET A 214 -11.92 -25.24 -1.02
N SER A 215 -13.07 -25.49 -1.65
CA SER A 215 -13.61 -26.85 -1.84
C SER A 215 -12.67 -27.77 -2.63
N VAL A 216 -11.93 -27.22 -3.60
CA VAL A 216 -10.91 -27.92 -4.40
C VAL A 216 -9.59 -28.19 -3.63
N HIS A 217 -9.50 -27.72 -2.38
CA HIS A 217 -8.31 -27.80 -1.52
C HIS A 217 -8.67 -28.38 -0.15
N SER A 218 -9.35 -29.52 -0.13
CA SER A 218 -9.97 -30.14 1.05
C SER A 218 -9.04 -30.36 2.27
N GLN A 219 -7.72 -30.47 2.06
CA GLN A 219 -6.73 -30.64 3.13
C GLN A 219 -6.28 -29.31 3.77
N THR A 220 -6.55 -28.18 3.12
CA THR A 220 -6.16 -26.84 3.59
C THR A 220 -7.35 -26.17 4.27
N THR A 221 -7.16 -25.65 5.47
CA THR A 221 -8.22 -24.99 6.25
C THR A 221 -8.08 -23.47 6.25
N ILE A 222 -9.14 -22.74 6.59
CA ILE A 222 -9.09 -21.30 6.86
C ILE A 222 -9.03 -21.08 8.37
N ARG A 223 -7.95 -20.47 8.85
CA ARG A 223 -7.85 -19.95 10.22
C ARG A 223 -8.32 -18.49 10.27
N ILE A 224 -9.19 -18.18 11.22
CA ILE A 224 -9.87 -16.88 11.27
C ILE A 224 -9.03 -15.87 12.07
N ALA A 225 -8.54 -14.81 11.42
CA ALA A 225 -7.85 -13.71 12.09
C ALA A 225 -8.85 -12.85 12.90
N SER A 226 -9.06 -13.22 14.16
CA SER A 226 -10.06 -12.65 15.07
C SER A 226 -9.95 -11.14 15.21
N LYS A 227 -8.72 -10.61 15.17
CA LYS A 227 -8.37 -9.18 15.18
C LYS A 227 -9.10 -8.33 14.13
N SER A 228 -9.57 -8.93 13.04
CA SER A 228 -10.30 -8.26 11.95
C SER A 228 -11.82 -8.26 12.15
N ILE A 229 -12.34 -8.96 13.17
CA ILE A 229 -13.77 -9.13 13.44
C ILE A 229 -14.12 -8.60 14.84
N ARG A 230 -13.44 -9.08 15.89
CA ARG A 230 -13.58 -8.65 17.30
C ARG A 230 -15.02 -8.66 17.87
N VAL A 231 -15.85 -9.56 17.34
CA VAL A 231 -17.25 -9.79 17.74
C VAL A 231 -17.45 -11.31 17.89
N PRO A 232 -17.53 -11.86 19.11
CA PRO A 232 -17.60 -13.31 19.34
C PRO A 232 -18.77 -14.01 18.63
N PHE A 233 -19.94 -13.36 18.53
CA PHE A 233 -21.09 -13.85 17.77
C PHE A 233 -20.74 -14.18 16.30
N LEU A 234 -19.95 -13.31 15.65
CA LEU A 234 -19.55 -13.48 14.25
C LEU A 234 -18.40 -14.48 14.08
N LEU A 235 -17.50 -14.59 15.07
CA LEU A 235 -16.48 -15.65 15.11
C LEU A 235 -17.14 -17.02 15.24
N GLN A 236 -18.10 -17.15 16.17
CA GLN A 236 -18.89 -18.37 16.34
C GLN A 236 -19.69 -18.69 15.07
N ARG A 237 -20.29 -17.68 14.42
CA ARG A 237 -21.04 -17.89 13.18
C ARG A 237 -20.18 -18.53 12.09
N ILE A 238 -18.97 -18.02 11.83
CA ILE A 238 -18.07 -18.58 10.81
C ILE A 238 -17.72 -20.04 11.14
N LEU A 239 -17.23 -20.30 12.37
CA LEU A 239 -16.82 -21.65 12.80
C LEU A 239 -17.98 -22.65 12.81
N SER A 240 -19.19 -22.21 13.16
CA SER A 240 -20.39 -23.05 13.15
C SER A 240 -20.78 -23.54 11.74
N THR A 241 -20.21 -22.96 10.69
CA THR A 241 -20.42 -23.45 9.31
C THR A 241 -19.49 -24.58 8.88
N GLY A 242 -18.56 -25.01 9.75
CA GLY A 242 -17.65 -26.13 9.50
C GLY A 242 -16.56 -25.83 8.46
N HIS A 243 -16.11 -26.87 7.75
CA HIS A 243 -15.03 -26.80 6.77
C HIS A 243 -15.29 -25.71 5.70
N PRO A 244 -14.28 -24.91 5.29
CA PRO A 244 -12.85 -25.00 5.64
C PRO A 244 -12.47 -24.38 6.99
N TYR A 245 -13.40 -23.80 7.74
CA TYR A 245 -13.05 -22.96 8.89
C TYR A 245 -12.60 -23.78 10.09
N LYS A 246 -11.42 -23.44 10.61
CA LYS A 246 -10.81 -24.12 11.75
C LYS A 246 -10.01 -23.14 12.61
N GLY A 247 -10.44 -23.01 13.85
CA GLY A 247 -9.73 -22.25 14.88
C GLY A 247 -9.59 -20.76 14.60
N LEU A 248 -8.99 -20.08 15.58
CA LEU A 248 -8.78 -18.64 15.60
C LEU A 248 -7.29 -18.34 15.54
N MET A 249 -6.93 -17.27 14.84
CA MET A 249 -5.63 -16.62 14.93
C MET A 249 -5.79 -15.36 15.77
N CYS A 250 -5.37 -15.45 17.03
CA CYS A 250 -5.41 -14.38 18.01
C CYS A 250 -4.22 -13.42 17.84
N TYR A 251 -4.36 -12.19 18.33
CA TYR A 251 -3.34 -11.14 18.26
C TYR A 251 -2.74 -10.76 19.63
N ALA A 252 -3.30 -11.28 20.71
CA ALA A 252 -2.83 -11.17 22.08
C ALA A 252 -3.08 -12.51 22.80
N VAL A 253 -2.48 -12.73 23.97
CA VAL A 253 -2.61 -13.99 24.71
C VAL A 253 -3.89 -14.00 25.54
N GLU A 254 -4.22 -12.86 26.14
CA GLU A 254 -5.43 -12.59 26.90
C GLU A 254 -6.68 -12.58 26.01
N GLU A 255 -6.51 -12.35 24.69
CA GLU A 255 -7.57 -12.59 23.70
C GLU A 255 -7.93 -14.08 23.62
N ALA A 256 -6.93 -14.96 23.58
CA ALA A 256 -7.14 -16.41 23.57
C ALA A 256 -7.74 -16.90 24.90
N GLU A 257 -7.37 -16.31 26.05
CA GLU A 257 -8.03 -16.59 27.33
C GLU A 257 -9.50 -16.17 27.33
N PHE A 258 -9.79 -14.93 26.92
CA PHE A 258 -11.14 -14.42 26.84
C PHE A 258 -12.01 -15.28 25.91
N LEU A 259 -11.50 -15.65 24.74
CA LEU A 259 -12.22 -16.52 23.80
C LEU A 259 -12.36 -17.96 24.35
N SER A 260 -11.37 -18.47 25.08
CA SER A 260 -11.50 -19.75 25.81
C SER A 260 -12.65 -19.70 26.83
N SER A 261 -12.82 -18.59 27.54
CA SER A 261 -13.94 -18.38 28.48
C SER A 261 -15.31 -18.31 27.80
N LEU A 262 -15.36 -18.00 26.49
CA LEU A 262 -16.56 -18.04 25.65
C LEU A 262 -16.76 -19.38 24.93
N GLY A 263 -15.91 -20.39 25.16
CA GLY A 263 -16.08 -21.76 24.66
C GLY A 263 -15.23 -22.13 23.44
N PHE A 264 -14.52 -21.18 22.81
CA PHE A 264 -13.59 -21.50 21.72
C PHE A 264 -12.40 -22.36 22.22
N ASP A 265 -11.82 -23.20 21.37
CA ASP A 265 -10.85 -24.23 21.80
C ASP A 265 -9.52 -24.32 21.03
N ASP A 266 -9.44 -23.73 19.84
CA ASP A 266 -8.34 -23.87 18.88
C ASP A 266 -7.74 -22.50 18.52
N PHE A 267 -6.55 -22.22 19.05
CA PHE A 267 -5.90 -20.91 19.07
C PHE A 267 -4.46 -20.95 18.54
N LEU A 268 -4.14 -20.00 17.66
CA LEU A 268 -2.79 -19.64 17.27
C LEU A 268 -2.57 -18.16 17.59
N ILE A 269 -1.73 -17.86 18.58
CA ILE A 269 -1.35 -16.49 18.92
C ILE A 269 -0.28 -16.03 17.93
N ALA A 270 -0.61 -15.05 17.09
CA ALA A 270 0.15 -14.68 15.90
C ALA A 270 1.38 -13.80 16.15
N TYR A 271 1.63 -13.39 17.39
CA TYR A 271 2.69 -12.47 17.78
C TYR A 271 3.40 -12.98 19.04
N PRO A 272 4.74 -12.87 19.12
CA PRO A 272 5.49 -13.30 20.28
C PRO A 272 5.27 -12.37 21.48
N THR A 273 5.48 -12.89 22.68
CA THR A 273 5.51 -12.14 23.94
C THR A 273 6.61 -12.67 24.86
N GLN A 274 6.99 -11.82 25.82
CA GLN A 274 7.96 -12.09 26.90
C GLN A 274 7.36 -11.76 28.29
N GLN A 275 6.06 -11.45 28.37
CA GLN A 275 5.42 -11.14 29.64
C GLN A 275 5.14 -12.44 30.42
N ILE A 276 5.58 -12.47 31.68
CA ILE A 276 5.38 -13.63 32.57
C ILE A 276 3.89 -13.95 32.73
N PHE A 277 3.05 -12.92 32.80
CA PHE A 277 1.59 -13.04 32.84
C PHE A 277 1.00 -13.78 31.63
N ASP A 278 1.51 -13.51 30.43
CA ASP A 278 1.12 -14.23 29.23
C ASP A 278 1.55 -15.70 29.30
N TYR A 279 2.75 -15.98 29.82
CA TYR A 279 3.21 -17.35 29.98
C TYR A 279 2.37 -18.13 31.00
N GLU A 280 1.89 -17.48 32.08
CA GLU A 280 0.91 -18.06 33.00
C GLU A 280 -0.40 -18.41 32.28
N ILE A 281 -0.94 -17.49 31.46
CA ILE A 281 -2.17 -17.72 30.68
C ILE A 281 -1.97 -18.86 29.67
N LEU A 282 -0.88 -18.86 28.89
CA LEU A 282 -0.57 -19.93 27.93
C LEU A 282 -0.46 -21.28 28.63
N ARG A 283 0.22 -21.34 29.78
CA ARG A 283 0.34 -22.56 30.59
C ARG A 283 -1.04 -23.01 31.13
N ASN A 284 -1.86 -22.09 31.63
CA ASN A 284 -3.21 -22.39 32.10
C ASN A 284 -4.12 -22.92 30.98
N LEU A 285 -4.10 -22.30 29.79
CA LEU A 285 -4.85 -22.72 28.61
C LEU A 285 -4.43 -24.12 28.12
N HIS A 286 -3.14 -24.35 27.99
CA HIS A 286 -2.56 -25.58 27.47
C HIS A 286 -2.69 -26.76 28.44
N ASP A 287 -2.44 -26.52 29.73
CA ASP A 287 -2.21 -27.59 30.69
C ASP A 287 -3.35 -27.77 31.70
N LYS A 288 -4.05 -26.72 32.12
CA LYS A 288 -5.22 -26.86 33.00
C LYS A 288 -6.52 -26.99 32.20
N GLN A 289 -6.71 -26.14 31.20
CA GLN A 289 -7.91 -26.13 30.34
C GLN A 289 -7.80 -27.09 29.13
N LYS A 290 -6.63 -27.71 28.93
CA LYS A 290 -6.31 -28.66 27.83
C LYS A 290 -6.73 -28.16 26.43
N ARG A 291 -6.70 -26.84 26.19
CA ARG A 291 -7.01 -26.24 24.88
C ARG A 291 -5.95 -26.57 23.83
N LYS A 292 -6.29 -26.45 22.55
CA LYS A 292 -5.30 -26.40 21.48
C LYS A 292 -4.82 -24.96 21.38
N VAL A 293 -3.67 -24.67 21.98
CA VAL A 293 -3.08 -23.33 22.00
C VAL A 293 -1.64 -23.42 21.54
N SER A 294 -1.23 -22.49 20.68
CA SER A 294 0.12 -22.39 20.13
C SER A 294 0.49 -20.92 19.97
N ILE A 295 1.77 -20.58 20.12
CA ILE A 295 2.27 -19.20 19.94
C ILE A 295 3.36 -19.12 18.87
N VAL A 296 3.31 -18.04 18.09
CA VAL A 296 4.36 -17.66 17.16
C VAL A 296 5.55 -17.09 17.92
N VAL A 297 6.73 -17.65 17.67
CA VAL A 297 8.03 -17.24 18.23
C VAL A 297 9.05 -17.17 17.11
N ASP A 298 10.10 -16.38 17.29
CA ASP A 298 11.08 -16.12 16.23
C ASP A 298 12.52 -15.88 16.76
N ASP A 299 12.74 -16.05 18.07
CA ASP A 299 14.00 -15.81 18.77
C ASP A 299 14.38 -16.98 19.71
N ILE A 300 15.67 -17.32 19.74
CA ILE A 300 16.22 -18.47 20.50
C ILE A 300 16.14 -18.26 22.02
N GLN A 301 16.35 -17.03 22.51
CA GLN A 301 16.37 -16.75 23.94
C GLN A 301 14.97 -16.92 24.54
N PHE A 302 13.95 -16.31 23.91
CA PHE A 302 12.57 -16.38 24.41
C PHE A 302 11.98 -17.79 24.29
N ILE A 303 12.44 -18.60 23.32
CA ILE A 303 12.12 -20.05 23.26
C ILE A 303 12.71 -20.81 24.46
N GLY A 304 13.92 -20.46 24.89
CA GLY A 304 14.55 -21.01 26.10
C GLY A 304 13.81 -20.63 27.37
N GLU A 305 13.55 -19.34 27.56
CA GLU A 305 12.78 -18.79 28.69
C GLU A 305 11.38 -19.40 28.80
N LEU A 306 10.66 -19.53 27.66
CA LEU A 306 9.35 -20.19 27.62
C LEU A 306 9.45 -21.68 27.99
N ASN A 307 10.49 -22.40 27.54
CA ASN A 307 10.72 -23.79 27.97
C ASN A 307 10.99 -23.90 29.48
N GLU A 308 11.77 -23.01 30.06
CA GLU A 308 12.03 -23.01 31.50
C GLU A 308 10.75 -22.70 32.28
N PHE A 309 9.96 -21.71 31.85
CA PHE A 309 8.67 -21.38 32.45
C PHE A 309 7.65 -22.54 32.35
N MET A 310 7.69 -23.29 31.25
CA MET A 310 6.82 -24.45 31.01
C MET A 310 7.25 -25.72 31.78
N THR A 311 8.27 -25.64 32.66
CA THR A 311 8.73 -26.79 33.46
C THR A 311 7.59 -27.45 34.24
N GLY A 312 7.39 -28.76 34.02
CA GLY A 312 6.41 -29.57 34.75
C GLY A 312 4.97 -29.50 34.26
N ILE A 313 4.73 -29.20 32.97
CA ILE A 313 3.44 -29.44 32.29
C ILE A 313 3.34 -30.89 31.79
N ASP A 314 2.12 -31.42 31.61
CA ASP A 314 1.90 -32.83 31.23
C ASP A 314 2.39 -33.18 29.81
N ARG A 315 2.41 -32.20 28.90
CA ARG A 315 2.77 -32.36 27.48
C ARG A 315 3.52 -31.13 26.99
N PRO A 316 4.54 -31.22 26.11
CA PRO A 316 5.27 -30.04 25.65
C PRO A 316 4.37 -28.97 25.02
N PHE A 317 4.65 -27.70 25.29
CA PHE A 317 3.88 -26.55 24.81
C PHE A 317 4.13 -26.30 23.29
N PRO A 318 3.11 -26.14 22.43
CA PRO A 318 3.31 -26.01 20.99
C PRO A 318 3.75 -24.60 20.59
N ILE A 319 4.84 -24.51 19.84
CA ILE A 319 5.36 -23.26 19.27
C ILE A 319 5.38 -23.32 17.73
N ILE A 320 5.28 -22.15 17.10
CA ILE A 320 5.33 -21.97 15.64
C ILE A 320 6.42 -20.93 15.30
N LEU A 321 7.25 -21.18 14.29
CA LEU A 321 8.29 -20.23 13.87
C LEU A 321 7.80 -19.29 12.75
N GLU A 322 7.82 -17.96 12.94
CA GLU A 322 7.62 -17.00 11.82
C GLU A 322 8.90 -16.93 10.97
N PHE A 323 8.77 -17.17 9.67
CA PHE A 323 9.84 -16.93 8.69
C PHE A 323 9.65 -15.56 8.02
N ASP A 324 10.74 -14.80 7.85
CA ASP A 324 10.72 -13.45 7.28
C ASP A 324 10.30 -13.46 5.79
N GLY A 325 9.01 -13.21 5.57
CA GLY A 325 8.44 -13.06 4.22
C GLY A 325 8.86 -11.77 3.50
N SER A 326 9.67 -10.88 4.08
CA SER A 326 10.01 -9.60 3.44
C SER A 326 10.84 -9.74 2.15
N TYR A 327 10.59 -8.84 1.21
CA TYR A 327 11.36 -8.70 -0.01
C TYR A 327 12.51 -7.71 0.23
N ARG A 328 13.74 -8.23 0.34
CA ARG A 328 14.94 -7.46 0.65
C ARG A 328 15.92 -7.52 -0.53
N MET A 329 16.52 -6.38 -0.88
CA MET A 329 17.52 -6.28 -1.95
C MET A 329 18.80 -5.61 -1.45
N LEU A 330 19.87 -5.71 -2.23
CA LEU A 330 21.16 -5.03 -1.99
C LEU A 330 21.68 -5.27 -0.55
N GLY A 331 21.83 -6.53 -0.15
CA GLY A 331 22.29 -6.89 1.21
C GLY A 331 21.34 -6.50 2.35
N GLY A 332 20.15 -5.95 2.05
CA GLY A 332 19.17 -5.51 3.05
C GLY A 332 18.98 -4.00 3.15
N TYR A 333 19.71 -3.18 2.37
CA TYR A 333 19.50 -1.73 2.30
C TYR A 333 18.08 -1.37 1.82
N ILE A 334 17.50 -2.18 0.92
CA ILE A 334 16.09 -2.07 0.51
C ILE A 334 15.31 -3.17 1.23
N ASN A 335 14.21 -2.80 1.88
CA ASN A 335 13.31 -3.71 2.61
C ASN A 335 11.85 -3.36 2.30
N ILE A 336 11.13 -4.30 1.71
CA ILE A 336 9.70 -4.20 1.37
C ILE A 336 8.96 -5.31 2.14
N GLY A 337 7.94 -4.95 2.91
CA GLY A 337 7.30 -5.84 3.89
C GLY A 337 7.60 -5.47 5.34
N ALA A 338 6.92 -6.16 6.26
CA ALA A 338 7.10 -5.96 7.69
C ALA A 338 8.55 -6.22 8.12
N ARG A 339 9.02 -5.44 9.09
CA ARG A 339 10.27 -5.70 9.81
C ARG A 339 9.90 -6.44 11.10
N ARG A 340 9.68 -7.75 10.98
CA ARG A 340 9.45 -8.69 12.10
C ARG A 340 10.58 -9.73 12.10
N SER A 341 10.24 -11.01 12.00
CA SER A 341 11.14 -12.16 12.14
C SER A 341 12.59 -11.95 11.72
N PRO A 342 13.57 -12.33 12.57
CA PRO A 342 14.98 -12.43 12.20
C PRO A 342 15.29 -13.65 11.32
N ILE A 343 14.39 -14.64 11.25
CA ILE A 343 14.60 -15.93 10.58
C ILE A 343 14.46 -15.75 9.06
N ARG A 344 15.60 -15.57 8.38
CA ARG A 344 15.70 -15.18 6.96
C ARG A 344 16.32 -16.23 6.05
N THR A 345 16.92 -17.28 6.60
CA THR A 345 17.59 -18.34 5.83
C THR A 345 17.14 -19.72 6.28
N ILE A 346 17.16 -20.67 5.36
CA ILE A 346 16.83 -22.07 5.62
C ILE A 346 17.81 -22.71 6.62
N SER A 347 19.09 -22.30 6.60
CA SER A 347 20.06 -22.75 7.60
C SER A 347 19.67 -22.30 9.01
N HIS A 348 19.46 -20.99 9.21
CA HIS A 348 19.11 -20.44 10.53
C HIS A 348 17.79 -21.02 11.06
N LEU A 349 16.82 -21.26 10.18
CA LEU A 349 15.60 -21.98 10.55
C LEU A 349 15.92 -23.40 11.04
N ILE A 350 16.74 -24.18 10.32
CA ILE A 350 17.14 -25.53 10.73
C ILE A 350 17.93 -25.52 12.04
N ASP A 351 18.82 -24.54 12.24
CA ASP A 351 19.61 -24.40 13.47
C ASP A 351 18.68 -24.19 14.69
N ILE A 352 17.63 -23.39 14.54
CA ILE A 352 16.57 -23.20 15.56
C ILE A 352 15.76 -24.49 15.77
N ILE A 353 15.38 -25.20 14.70
CA ILE A 353 14.64 -26.48 14.80
C ILE A 353 15.46 -27.52 15.59
N GLU A 354 16.75 -27.68 15.27
CA GLU A 354 17.65 -28.61 15.95
C GLU A 354 18.08 -28.13 17.35
N MET A 355 17.76 -26.88 17.73
CA MET A 355 17.81 -26.39 19.10
C MET A 355 16.52 -26.78 19.86
N ILE A 356 15.34 -26.47 19.30
CA ILE A 356 14.03 -26.80 19.91
C ILE A 356 13.91 -28.30 20.22
N LYS A 357 14.40 -29.18 19.33
CA LYS A 357 14.39 -30.65 19.52
C LYS A 357 15.18 -31.15 20.74
N LYS A 358 15.94 -30.29 21.43
CA LYS A 358 16.68 -30.61 22.67
C LYS A 358 15.94 -30.13 23.93
N LEU A 359 14.92 -29.29 23.77
CA LEU A 359 14.10 -28.77 24.85
C LEU A 359 13.03 -29.80 25.26
N LYS A 360 12.55 -29.71 26.50
CA LYS A 360 11.66 -30.72 27.12
C LYS A 360 10.21 -30.28 27.23
N PHE A 361 9.98 -28.98 27.39
CA PHE A 361 8.68 -28.41 27.73
C PHE A 361 8.08 -27.55 26.61
N VAL A 362 8.75 -27.44 25.46
CA VAL A 362 8.21 -26.89 24.21
C VAL A 362 8.39 -27.90 23.07
N GLN A 363 7.51 -27.84 22.07
CA GLN A 363 7.62 -28.62 20.83
C GLN A 363 7.30 -27.73 19.62
N LEU A 364 8.04 -27.89 18.53
CA LEU A 364 7.71 -27.22 17.28
C LEU A 364 6.51 -27.92 16.63
N GLU A 365 5.40 -27.22 16.48
CA GLU A 365 4.20 -27.74 15.81
C GLU A 365 4.02 -27.19 14.38
N GLY A 366 4.68 -26.08 14.06
CA GLY A 366 4.51 -25.47 12.73
C GLY A 366 5.45 -24.35 12.33
N LEU A 367 5.26 -23.89 11.10
CA LEU A 367 5.85 -22.68 10.54
C LEU A 367 4.75 -21.68 10.15
N MET A 368 5.09 -20.39 10.19
CA MET A 368 4.27 -19.31 9.63
C MET A 368 5.08 -18.50 8.62
N LEU A 369 4.47 -18.12 7.49
CA LEU A 369 4.99 -17.10 6.58
C LEU A 369 3.87 -16.12 6.21
N TYR A 370 4.00 -14.86 6.63
CA TYR A 370 3.00 -13.82 6.39
C TYR A 370 3.53 -12.66 5.53
N GLU A 371 3.15 -12.65 4.26
CA GLU A 371 3.60 -11.71 3.23
C GLU A 371 2.90 -10.33 3.28
N SER A 372 3.10 -9.59 4.39
CA SER A 372 2.37 -8.37 4.74
C SER A 372 2.34 -7.24 3.68
N HIS A 373 3.26 -7.23 2.72
CA HIS A 373 3.35 -6.25 1.63
C HIS A 373 2.47 -6.62 0.43
N ILE A 374 2.17 -7.91 0.22
CA ILE A 374 1.17 -8.35 -0.74
C ILE A 374 -0.21 -8.25 -0.09
N ALA A 375 -0.35 -8.83 1.12
CA ALA A 375 -1.62 -8.94 1.84
C ALA A 375 -2.15 -7.63 2.46
N GLY A 376 -1.30 -6.61 2.59
CA GLY A 376 -1.58 -5.36 3.33
C GLY A 376 -1.38 -4.05 2.54
N VAL A 377 -1.10 -4.10 1.24
CA VAL A 377 -0.96 -2.91 0.37
C VAL A 377 -1.83 -3.06 -0.88
N GLY A 378 -2.76 -2.12 -1.08
CA GLY A 378 -3.56 -2.01 -2.30
C GLY A 378 -2.74 -1.47 -3.48
N ASP A 379 -2.89 -2.10 -4.62
CA ASP A 379 -2.13 -1.91 -5.86
C ASP A 379 -2.88 -1.13 -6.96
N ILE A 380 -4.17 -0.85 -6.76
CA ILE A 380 -5.00 0.03 -7.60
C ILE A 380 -5.61 1.17 -6.78
N ASN A 381 -4.82 1.77 -5.88
CA ASN A 381 -5.24 2.87 -5.02
C ASN A 381 -5.52 4.15 -5.85
N PRO A 382 -6.70 4.79 -5.73
CA PRO A 382 -6.97 6.04 -6.45
C PRO A 382 -6.33 7.26 -5.77
N ASN A 383 -6.16 7.25 -4.44
CA ASN A 383 -5.78 8.42 -3.66
C ASN A 383 -4.35 8.88 -3.94
N ASN A 384 -3.43 7.93 -4.12
CA ASN A 384 -2.00 8.09 -4.63
C ASN A 384 -2.22 7.03 -5.81
N PHE A 385 -2.31 7.47 -7.07
CA PHE A 385 -2.28 6.58 -8.24
C PHE A 385 -0.87 6.40 -8.84
N TRP A 386 0.04 7.38 -8.68
CA TRP A 386 1.38 7.38 -9.26
C TRP A 386 2.25 6.18 -8.84
N LEU A 387 2.01 5.63 -7.63
CA LEU A 387 2.77 4.48 -7.12
C LEU A 387 2.22 3.12 -7.59
N ASN A 388 1.00 3.05 -8.16
CA ASN A 388 0.35 1.79 -8.50
C ASN A 388 1.20 0.90 -9.44
N PRO A 389 1.86 1.41 -10.50
CA PRO A 389 2.74 0.58 -11.33
C PRO A 389 3.92 -0.01 -10.56
N PHE A 390 4.50 0.76 -9.63
CA PHE A 390 5.60 0.30 -8.78
C PHE A 390 5.11 -0.76 -7.77
N ILE A 391 3.97 -0.53 -7.13
CA ILE A 391 3.36 -1.47 -6.18
C ILE A 391 2.95 -2.77 -6.88
N TYR A 392 2.40 -2.70 -8.09
CA TYR A 392 2.06 -3.87 -8.91
C TYR A 392 3.30 -4.70 -9.25
N CYS A 393 4.35 -4.08 -9.81
CA CYS A 393 5.61 -4.78 -10.12
C CYS A 393 6.24 -5.38 -8.86
N MET A 394 6.23 -4.64 -7.75
CA MET A 394 6.69 -5.11 -6.43
C MET A 394 5.91 -6.35 -5.97
N LYS A 395 4.57 -6.34 -6.03
CA LYS A 395 3.74 -7.49 -5.64
C LYS A 395 4.01 -8.68 -6.55
N HIS A 396 4.13 -8.49 -7.86
CA HIS A 396 4.44 -9.55 -8.83
C HIS A 396 5.77 -10.27 -8.52
N PHE A 397 6.88 -9.54 -8.38
CA PHE A 397 8.18 -10.15 -8.02
C PHE A 397 8.18 -10.75 -6.61
N SER A 398 7.40 -10.17 -5.68
CA SER A 398 7.26 -10.70 -4.33
C SER A 398 6.50 -12.03 -4.31
N ILE A 399 5.40 -12.16 -5.05
CA ILE A 399 4.62 -13.41 -5.16
C ILE A 399 5.52 -14.55 -5.65
N LEU A 400 6.29 -14.33 -6.74
CA LEU A 400 7.22 -15.33 -7.27
C LEU A 400 8.29 -15.76 -6.24
N LYS A 401 8.81 -14.83 -5.43
CA LYS A 401 9.73 -15.15 -4.32
C LYS A 401 9.03 -15.95 -3.21
N ILE A 402 7.82 -15.54 -2.81
CA ILE A 402 7.05 -16.19 -1.75
C ILE A 402 6.65 -17.62 -2.15
N GLN A 403 6.32 -17.87 -3.42
CA GLN A 403 6.08 -19.20 -3.98
C GLN A 403 7.28 -20.14 -3.82
N GLN A 404 8.47 -19.65 -4.18
CA GLN A 404 9.72 -20.42 -4.03
C GLN A 404 10.04 -20.68 -2.55
N LEU A 405 9.86 -19.68 -1.68
CA LEU A 405 10.05 -19.83 -0.24
C LEU A 405 9.04 -20.82 0.37
N ARG A 406 7.74 -20.70 0.07
CA ARG A 406 6.70 -21.62 0.57
C ARG A 406 6.98 -23.06 0.15
N LYS A 407 7.40 -23.30 -1.10
CA LYS A 407 7.82 -24.65 -1.53
C LYS A 407 9.06 -25.16 -0.78
N ALA A 408 10.06 -24.30 -0.51
CA ALA A 408 11.21 -24.69 0.30
C ALA A 408 10.85 -25.00 1.76
N LEU A 409 9.93 -24.22 2.34
CA LEU A 409 9.45 -24.40 3.71
C LEU A 409 8.53 -25.61 3.85
N SER A 410 7.68 -25.94 2.87
CA SER A 410 6.83 -27.13 2.95
C SER A 410 7.64 -28.44 2.93
N HIS A 411 8.77 -28.48 2.21
CA HIS A 411 9.73 -29.57 2.33
C HIS A 411 10.36 -29.69 3.73
N ILE A 412 10.48 -28.58 4.48
CA ILE A 412 10.95 -28.59 5.88
C ILE A 412 9.83 -29.06 6.81
N CYS A 413 8.59 -28.63 6.60
CA CYS A 413 7.42 -29.15 7.32
C CYS A 413 7.30 -30.67 7.19
N LEU A 414 7.43 -31.20 5.96
CA LEU A 414 7.44 -32.64 5.70
C LEU A 414 8.63 -33.36 6.33
N LYS A 415 9.84 -32.75 6.32
CA LYS A 415 11.04 -33.33 6.94
C LYS A 415 10.91 -33.48 8.48
N TYR A 416 10.17 -32.58 9.11
CA TYR A 416 10.06 -32.48 10.58
C TYR A 416 8.67 -32.83 11.13
N ASP A 417 7.78 -33.41 10.31
CA ASP A 417 6.40 -33.77 10.65
C ASP A 417 5.58 -32.62 11.28
N LEU A 418 5.73 -31.42 10.72
CA LEU A 418 5.09 -30.20 11.24
C LEU A 418 3.63 -30.14 10.81
N LYS A 419 2.73 -30.12 11.81
CA LYS A 419 1.27 -30.19 11.63
C LYS A 419 0.67 -28.90 11.07
N ILE A 420 1.33 -27.76 11.26
CA ILE A 420 0.86 -26.46 10.80
C ILE A 420 1.90 -25.82 9.87
N PHE A 421 1.49 -25.50 8.65
CA PHE A 421 2.13 -24.48 7.84
C PHE A 421 1.09 -23.43 7.46
N ASN A 422 1.15 -22.30 8.15
CA ASN A 422 0.19 -21.20 8.04
C ASN A 422 0.75 -20.06 7.18
N GLY A 423 -0.09 -19.46 6.33
CA GLY A 423 0.25 -18.23 5.63
C GLY A 423 -0.95 -17.49 5.05
N GLY A 424 -0.68 -16.48 4.23
CA GLY A 424 -1.73 -15.76 3.51
C GLY A 424 -2.41 -14.64 4.29
N GLY A 425 -3.29 -13.95 3.57
CA GLY A 425 -4.17 -12.92 4.09
C GLY A 425 -5.26 -12.61 3.07
N THR A 426 -6.31 -11.88 3.47
CA THR A 426 -7.40 -11.47 2.55
C THR A 426 -6.87 -10.78 1.29
N GLY A 427 -5.81 -9.99 1.37
CA GLY A 427 -5.21 -9.25 0.25
C GLY A 427 -4.19 -10.03 -0.59
N SER A 428 -3.92 -11.29 -0.24
CA SER A 428 -3.07 -12.25 -0.97
C SER A 428 -3.81 -13.58 -1.18
N PHE A 429 -5.14 -13.55 -1.18
CA PHE A 429 -5.96 -14.76 -1.22
C PHE A 429 -5.75 -15.52 -2.53
N MET A 430 -5.78 -14.84 -3.69
CA MET A 430 -5.61 -15.50 -5.00
C MET A 430 -4.29 -16.26 -5.13
N SER A 431 -3.16 -15.61 -4.80
CA SER A 431 -1.85 -16.27 -4.84
C SER A 431 -1.80 -17.44 -3.85
N THR A 432 -2.24 -17.21 -2.60
CA THR A 432 -2.21 -18.25 -1.56
C THR A 432 -3.16 -19.42 -1.85
N LEU A 433 -4.27 -19.19 -2.56
CA LEU A 433 -5.20 -20.22 -3.01
C LEU A 433 -4.54 -21.12 -4.08
N SER A 434 -3.94 -20.51 -5.11
CA SER A 434 -3.18 -21.27 -6.13
C SER A 434 -1.95 -22.02 -5.59
N GLU A 435 -1.48 -21.65 -4.39
CA GLU A 435 -0.38 -22.28 -3.67
C GLU A 435 -0.84 -23.20 -2.52
N SER A 436 -2.14 -23.29 -2.27
CA SER A 436 -2.72 -23.87 -1.05
C SER A 436 -2.30 -25.32 -0.79
N SER A 437 -2.02 -26.09 -1.83
CA SER A 437 -1.52 -27.47 -1.75
C SER A 437 -0.16 -27.62 -1.06
N VAL A 438 0.56 -26.53 -0.78
CA VAL A 438 1.78 -26.54 0.07
C VAL A 438 1.54 -26.01 1.49
N LEU A 439 0.31 -25.59 1.84
CA LEU A 439 -0.08 -25.02 3.13
C LEU A 439 -1.16 -25.88 3.80
N THR A 440 -1.10 -26.01 5.13
CA THR A 440 -2.16 -26.66 5.90
C THR A 440 -3.26 -25.67 6.30
N GLU A 441 -2.91 -24.39 6.44
CA GLU A 441 -3.83 -23.33 6.87
C GLU A 441 -3.59 -22.01 6.10
N ILE A 442 -4.68 -21.37 5.67
CA ILE A 442 -4.69 -20.01 5.12
C ILE A 442 -5.37 -19.08 6.13
N THR A 443 -4.74 -17.94 6.42
CA THR A 443 -5.28 -16.96 7.37
C THR A 443 -6.17 -15.93 6.68
N ILE A 444 -7.44 -15.81 7.09
CA ILE A 444 -8.40 -14.84 6.55
C ILE A 444 -9.11 -14.09 7.69
N GLY A 445 -9.38 -12.80 7.51
CA GLY A 445 -10.10 -12.00 8.51
C GLY A 445 -10.85 -10.81 7.90
N SER A 446 -10.14 -9.87 7.30
CA SER A 446 -10.78 -8.65 6.77
C SER A 446 -11.81 -8.94 5.66
N GLY A 447 -11.67 -10.04 4.92
CA GLY A 447 -12.56 -10.44 3.83
C GLY A 447 -13.99 -10.77 4.25
N PHE A 448 -14.22 -11.13 5.52
CA PHE A 448 -15.59 -11.33 6.02
C PHE A 448 -16.38 -10.02 6.09
N PHE A 449 -15.69 -8.88 6.31
CA PHE A 449 -16.26 -7.52 6.33
C PHE A 449 -16.05 -6.72 5.04
N GLN A 450 -14.98 -7.00 4.29
CA GLN A 450 -14.52 -6.29 3.10
C GLN A 450 -14.51 -4.74 3.27
N PRO A 451 -13.66 -4.19 4.18
CA PRO A 451 -13.50 -2.75 4.36
C PRO A 451 -12.82 -2.08 3.15
N HIS A 452 -13.03 -0.78 2.95
CA HIS A 452 -12.77 -0.15 1.65
C HIS A 452 -11.30 -0.07 1.20
N LEU A 453 -10.32 -0.29 2.09
CA LEU A 453 -8.93 -0.50 1.65
C LEU A 453 -8.77 -1.72 0.75
N PHE A 454 -9.64 -2.74 0.87
CA PHE A 454 -9.61 -3.92 0.01
C PHE A 454 -10.21 -3.67 -1.37
N ASP A 455 -10.98 -2.60 -1.59
CA ASP A 455 -11.43 -2.19 -2.94
C ASP A 455 -10.24 -1.89 -3.86
N TYR A 456 -9.13 -1.45 -3.27
CA TYR A 456 -7.91 -1.04 -3.97
C TYR A 456 -6.97 -2.20 -4.31
N TYR A 457 -7.44 -3.45 -4.30
CA TYR A 457 -6.65 -4.65 -4.62
C TYR A 457 -7.06 -5.23 -5.97
N GLN A 458 -6.08 -5.41 -6.87
CA GLN A 458 -6.37 -5.97 -8.19
C GLN A 458 -6.87 -7.42 -8.13
N GLN A 459 -6.50 -8.18 -7.09
CA GLN A 459 -7.01 -9.55 -6.88
C GLN A 459 -8.54 -9.65 -6.84
N ASN A 460 -9.28 -8.59 -6.50
CA ASN A 460 -10.75 -8.63 -6.57
C ASN A 460 -11.23 -8.66 -8.03
N GLN A 461 -10.53 -7.99 -8.94
CA GLN A 461 -10.78 -8.09 -10.38
C GLN A 461 -10.36 -9.46 -10.94
N LEU A 462 -9.41 -10.15 -10.31
CA LEU A 462 -9.04 -11.53 -10.66
C LEU A 462 -10.14 -12.50 -10.19
N MET A 463 -10.57 -12.42 -8.92
CA MET A 463 -11.69 -13.22 -8.38
C MET A 463 -12.95 -13.10 -9.26
N ILE A 464 -13.32 -11.89 -9.70
CA ILE A 464 -14.47 -11.68 -10.60
C ILE A 464 -14.29 -12.36 -11.96
N ARG A 465 -13.07 -12.42 -12.50
CA ARG A 465 -12.77 -13.05 -13.80
C ARG A 465 -12.68 -14.56 -13.72
N GLU A 466 -12.24 -15.09 -12.59
CA GLU A 466 -11.94 -16.52 -12.40
C GLU A 466 -13.13 -17.27 -11.78
N PHE A 467 -13.83 -16.65 -10.82
CA PHE A 467 -14.92 -17.24 -10.03
C PHE A 467 -16.27 -16.51 -10.22
N GLY A 468 -16.35 -15.55 -11.16
CA GLY A 468 -17.54 -14.73 -11.41
C GLY A 468 -17.94 -13.77 -10.28
N SER A 469 -17.20 -13.76 -9.16
CA SER A 469 -17.61 -13.17 -7.89
C SER A 469 -16.41 -12.73 -7.04
N THR A 470 -16.64 -12.02 -5.93
CA THR A 470 -15.60 -11.51 -5.01
C THR A 470 -16.24 -11.22 -3.65
N PHE A 471 -15.41 -11.00 -2.63
CA PHE A 471 -15.85 -10.43 -1.34
C PHE A 471 -16.73 -9.17 -1.55
N VAL A 472 -17.85 -9.11 -0.83
CA VAL A 472 -18.79 -7.98 -0.78
C VAL A 472 -18.72 -7.27 0.58
N PRO A 473 -18.83 -5.93 0.63
CA PRO A 473 -18.80 -5.21 1.90
C PRO A 473 -20.03 -5.49 2.75
N SER A 474 -19.81 -5.92 3.99
CA SER A 474 -20.86 -6.35 4.93
C SER A 474 -20.91 -5.57 6.24
N CYS A 475 -19.91 -4.72 6.54
CA CYS A 475 -19.85 -3.93 7.76
C CYS A 475 -19.78 -2.43 7.48
N TYR A 476 -20.61 -1.67 8.19
CA TYR A 476 -20.92 -0.27 7.97
C TYR A 476 -21.09 0.45 9.31
N PHE A 477 -21.00 1.77 9.33
CA PHE A 477 -21.46 2.55 10.48
C PHE A 477 -22.37 3.70 10.06
N ALA A 478 -23.40 3.96 10.86
CA ALA A 478 -24.38 5.02 10.68
C ALA A 478 -24.06 6.19 11.63
N LEU A 479 -24.00 7.40 11.08
CA LEU A 479 -23.92 8.64 11.85
C LEU A 479 -25.24 9.43 11.72
N PRO A 480 -25.71 10.08 12.80
CA PRO A 480 -26.86 10.97 12.74
C PRO A 480 -26.44 12.34 12.19
N VAL A 481 -27.23 12.90 11.27
CA VAL A 481 -27.07 14.26 10.76
C VAL A 481 -27.59 15.25 11.79
N VAL A 482 -26.71 16.12 12.25
CA VAL A 482 -26.99 17.12 13.30
C VAL A 482 -27.11 18.54 12.77
N ARG A 483 -26.52 18.86 11.60
CA ARG A 483 -26.68 20.16 10.93
C ARG A 483 -26.72 20.00 9.41
N ILE A 484 -27.41 20.94 8.76
CA ILE A 484 -27.39 21.15 7.32
C ILE A 484 -27.24 22.66 7.10
N SER A 485 -26.28 23.09 6.29
CA SER A 485 -25.97 24.51 6.11
C SER A 485 -25.69 24.89 4.65
N ASP A 486 -25.51 26.20 4.42
CA ASP A 486 -25.06 26.77 3.15
C ASP A 486 -25.95 26.34 1.97
N ASP A 487 -27.27 26.52 2.06
CA ASP A 487 -28.25 26.08 1.04
C ASP A 487 -28.24 24.56 0.77
N ASN A 488 -27.95 23.76 1.79
CA ASN A 488 -27.72 22.31 1.70
C ASN A 488 -26.47 21.94 0.87
N LYS A 489 -25.41 22.75 0.94
CA LYS A 489 -24.07 22.39 0.42
C LYS A 489 -23.27 21.55 1.41
N TRP A 490 -23.54 21.69 2.71
CA TRP A 490 -22.86 20.95 3.78
C TRP A 490 -23.86 20.18 4.66
N ILE A 491 -23.49 18.94 5.01
CA ILE A 491 -24.23 18.02 5.89
C ILE A 491 -23.27 17.61 7.03
N THR A 492 -23.52 18.06 8.26
CA THR A 492 -22.67 17.71 9.41
C THR A 492 -23.26 16.53 10.16
N CYS A 493 -22.48 15.46 10.29
CA CYS A 493 -22.79 14.28 11.09
C CYS A 493 -22.20 14.38 12.50
N SER A 494 -22.82 13.73 13.48
CA SER A 494 -22.22 13.52 14.81
C SER A 494 -21.24 12.35 14.77
N GLY A 495 -20.06 12.51 15.37
CA GLY A 495 -18.98 11.53 15.31
C GLY A 495 -18.35 11.38 13.92
N GLY A 496 -17.74 10.22 13.69
CA GLY A 496 -17.23 9.77 12.38
C GLY A 496 -15.73 9.57 12.26
N GLY A 497 -14.93 10.13 13.18
CA GLY A 497 -13.46 10.04 13.23
C GLY A 497 -12.87 8.66 13.54
N TYR A 498 -13.45 7.59 13.01
CA TYR A 498 -12.98 6.20 13.14
C TYR A 498 -11.87 5.91 12.13
N ILE A 499 -10.77 6.69 12.24
CA ILE A 499 -9.60 6.64 11.36
C ILE A 499 -8.83 5.34 11.61
N ALA A 500 -8.46 4.64 10.54
CA ALA A 500 -7.77 3.36 10.63
C ALA A 500 -6.26 3.46 10.90
N SER A 501 -5.73 2.46 11.59
CA SER A 501 -4.33 2.38 12.02
C SER A 501 -3.30 2.31 10.87
N GLY A 502 -2.04 2.64 11.17
CA GLY A 502 -0.88 2.49 10.27
C GLY A 502 -0.36 3.83 9.76
N ARG A 503 0.28 3.85 8.58
CA ARG A 503 0.72 5.11 7.94
C ARG A 503 -0.49 5.99 7.65
N SER A 504 -0.50 7.18 8.24
CA SER A 504 -1.51 8.23 8.04
C SER A 504 -1.66 8.60 6.56
N GLY A 505 -2.90 8.86 6.14
CA GLY A 505 -3.24 9.23 4.77
C GLY A 505 -4.75 9.18 4.54
N TRP A 506 -5.21 9.79 3.44
CA TRP A 506 -6.63 9.84 3.06
C TRP A 506 -7.27 8.47 2.83
N ASP A 507 -6.48 7.42 2.62
CA ASP A 507 -6.96 6.04 2.52
C ASP A 507 -7.31 5.40 3.89
N LYS A 508 -6.96 6.05 5.01
CA LYS A 508 -7.31 5.62 6.38
C LYS A 508 -8.61 6.23 6.91
N LEU A 509 -9.12 7.28 6.26
CA LEU A 509 -10.38 7.90 6.63
C LEU A 509 -11.55 7.04 6.14
N PRO A 510 -12.62 6.87 6.93
CA PRO A 510 -13.81 6.17 6.50
C PRO A 510 -14.55 6.96 5.41
N ILE A 511 -15.15 6.26 4.44
CA ILE A 511 -15.83 6.88 3.30
C ILE A 511 -17.36 6.90 3.50
N PRO A 512 -18.05 8.03 3.27
CA PRO A 512 -19.51 8.03 3.17
C PRO A 512 -19.94 7.25 1.94
N VAL A 513 -20.97 6.40 2.07
CA VAL A 513 -21.48 5.54 0.98
C VAL A 513 -22.95 5.74 0.68
N TYR A 514 -23.75 6.23 1.63
CA TYR A 514 -25.17 6.53 1.43
C TYR A 514 -25.64 7.61 2.42
N PRO A 515 -26.45 8.61 2.00
CA PRO A 515 -26.90 8.87 0.63
C PRO A 515 -25.76 9.23 -0.33
N LEU A 516 -25.99 9.03 -1.63
CA LEU A 516 -24.95 9.18 -2.66
C LEU A 516 -24.62 10.65 -2.94
N GLY A 517 -23.41 10.93 -3.40
CA GLY A 517 -22.96 12.30 -3.68
C GLY A 517 -22.55 13.11 -2.45
N LEU A 518 -22.37 12.47 -1.29
CA LEU A 518 -21.67 13.03 -0.14
C LEU A 518 -20.17 12.71 -0.22
N THR A 519 -19.31 13.66 0.13
CA THR A 519 -17.85 13.48 0.27
C THR A 519 -17.32 14.16 1.55
N LEU A 520 -16.21 13.68 2.11
CA LEU A 520 -15.58 14.33 3.27
C LEU A 520 -15.11 15.75 2.93
N SER A 521 -15.12 16.65 3.91
CA SER A 521 -14.41 17.93 3.83
C SER A 521 -12.91 17.71 3.66
N VAL A 522 -12.26 18.40 2.71
CA VAL A 522 -10.80 18.28 2.47
C VAL A 522 -9.99 18.95 3.58
N SER A 523 -10.57 19.94 4.28
CA SER A 523 -9.91 20.65 5.39
C SER A 523 -10.02 19.94 6.74
N GLU A 524 -11.03 19.07 6.94
CA GLU A 524 -11.35 18.48 8.25
C GLU A 524 -11.40 16.94 8.24
N GLY A 525 -11.59 16.31 7.08
CA GLY A 525 -11.71 14.86 6.96
C GLY A 525 -12.93 14.31 7.72
N ALA A 526 -12.71 13.30 8.54
CA ALA A 526 -13.70 12.73 9.44
C ALA A 526 -13.28 13.02 10.90
N GLY A 527 -14.05 13.86 11.59
CA GLY A 527 -13.71 14.35 12.92
C GLY A 527 -14.29 13.49 14.05
N GLU A 528 -13.60 13.47 15.19
CA GLU A 528 -14.00 12.67 16.37
C GLU A 528 -15.39 13.05 16.89
N VAL A 529 -15.67 14.35 17.02
CA VAL A 529 -16.93 14.87 17.57
C VAL A 529 -17.98 15.12 16.48
N GLN A 530 -17.56 15.61 15.30
CA GLN A 530 -18.43 15.87 14.15
C GLN A 530 -17.67 15.68 12.83
N THR A 531 -18.38 15.23 11.80
CA THR A 531 -17.84 15.03 10.44
C THR A 531 -18.65 15.85 9.43
N PRO A 532 -18.10 16.93 8.85
CA PRO A 532 -18.74 17.71 7.81
C PRO A 532 -18.56 17.07 6.43
N LEU A 533 -19.68 16.89 5.72
CA LEU A 533 -19.76 16.29 4.40
C LEU A 533 -20.22 17.32 3.37
N LYS A 534 -19.54 17.38 2.23
CA LYS A 534 -19.90 18.20 1.08
C LYS A 534 -20.91 17.47 0.21
N MET A 535 -22.02 18.14 -0.11
CA MET A 535 -23.04 17.64 -1.04
C MET A 535 -22.68 18.02 -2.48
N HIS A 536 -22.58 17.03 -3.37
CA HIS A 536 -22.40 17.26 -4.81
C HIS A 536 -23.74 17.63 -5.47
N SER A 537 -23.73 18.69 -6.30
CA SER A 537 -24.92 19.25 -6.94
C SER A 537 -25.70 18.24 -7.78
N ASN A 538 -25.02 17.31 -8.45
CA ASN A 538 -25.61 16.33 -9.36
C ASN A 538 -26.46 15.23 -8.67
N ARG A 539 -26.42 15.10 -7.34
CA ARG A 539 -27.28 14.17 -6.56
C ARG A 539 -28.03 14.88 -5.41
N LYS A 540 -27.99 16.22 -5.38
CA LYS A 540 -28.45 17.03 -4.26
C LYS A 540 -29.89 16.73 -3.86
N ASP A 541 -30.83 16.76 -4.80
CA ASP A 541 -32.26 16.71 -4.48
C ASP A 541 -32.72 15.31 -4.06
N GLU A 542 -32.16 14.27 -4.67
CA GLU A 542 -32.35 12.86 -4.28
C GLU A 542 -31.86 12.62 -2.84
N SER A 543 -30.60 12.96 -2.58
CA SER A 543 -29.99 12.76 -1.26
C SER A 543 -30.62 13.66 -0.19
N MET A 544 -31.04 14.88 -0.54
CA MET A 544 -31.79 15.75 0.38
C MET A 544 -33.21 15.26 0.66
N LYS A 545 -33.87 14.53 -0.25
CA LYS A 545 -35.13 13.84 0.05
C LYS A 545 -34.90 12.77 1.12
N ILE A 546 -33.91 11.90 0.91
CA ILE A 546 -33.57 10.81 1.84
C ILE A 546 -33.15 11.36 3.21
N LEU A 547 -32.30 12.39 3.25
CA LEU A 547 -31.84 13.01 4.51
C LEU A 547 -32.97 13.70 5.29
N LYS A 548 -33.99 14.27 4.61
CA LYS A 548 -35.18 14.82 5.28
C LYS A 548 -36.02 13.76 5.98
N GLN A 549 -36.10 12.55 5.41
CA GLN A 549 -36.80 11.41 6.00
C GLN A 549 -35.99 10.82 7.17
N ASN A 550 -34.76 10.38 6.89
CA ASN A 550 -34.06 9.41 7.73
C ASN A 550 -32.91 10.01 8.57
N LYS A 551 -32.43 11.22 8.23
CA LYS A 551 -31.36 11.96 8.94
C LYS A 551 -30.09 11.15 9.29
N ILE A 552 -29.77 10.12 8.50
CA ILE A 552 -28.60 9.24 8.69
C ILE A 552 -27.68 9.34 7.47
N VAL A 553 -26.37 9.27 7.71
CA VAL A 553 -25.37 8.93 6.68
C VAL A 553 -24.64 7.66 7.09
N TYR A 554 -24.56 6.69 6.16
CA TYR A 554 -23.82 5.45 6.32
C TYR A 554 -22.43 5.57 5.69
N PHE A 555 -21.45 4.97 6.36
CA PHE A 555 -20.04 4.97 5.99
C PHE A 555 -19.49 3.54 5.93
N ARG A 556 -18.46 3.33 5.11
CA ARG A 556 -17.57 2.16 5.20
C ARG A 556 -16.28 2.55 5.92
N HIS A 557 -15.79 1.63 6.73
CA HIS A 557 -14.55 1.75 7.49
C HIS A 557 -13.34 1.25 6.67
N ALA A 558 -12.15 1.79 6.95
CA ALA A 558 -10.92 1.46 6.20
C ALA A 558 -10.29 0.11 6.60
N LYS A 559 -10.45 -0.35 7.85
CA LYS A 559 -9.92 -1.63 8.36
C LYS A 559 -10.90 -2.41 9.22
N GLY A 560 -10.85 -3.74 9.13
CA GLY A 560 -11.66 -4.65 9.95
C GLY A 560 -11.25 -4.62 11.43
N GLY A 561 -12.20 -4.92 12.31
CA GLY A 561 -12.00 -5.01 13.77
C GLY A 561 -11.87 -3.67 14.48
N GLU A 562 -11.29 -2.63 13.86
CA GLU A 562 -11.00 -1.35 14.55
C GLU A 562 -12.25 -0.56 14.97
N LEU A 563 -13.43 -0.81 14.35
CA LEU A 563 -14.72 -0.32 14.85
C LEU A 563 -15.11 -0.95 16.20
N ALA A 564 -14.72 -2.20 16.48
CA ALA A 564 -15.06 -2.90 17.71
C ALA A 564 -14.37 -2.30 18.95
N GLU A 565 -13.29 -1.52 18.75
CA GLU A 565 -12.61 -0.75 19.79
C GLU A 565 -13.29 0.59 20.10
N ARG A 566 -14.26 1.01 19.26
CA ARG A 566 -14.99 2.28 19.38
C ARG A 566 -16.44 2.08 19.81
N PHE A 567 -17.03 0.93 19.52
CA PHE A 567 -18.42 0.58 19.80
C PHE A 567 -18.51 -0.63 20.72
N ASN A 568 -19.49 -0.66 21.62
CA ASN A 568 -19.73 -1.79 22.54
C ASN A 568 -20.55 -2.92 21.88
N SER A 569 -21.28 -2.64 20.81
CA SER A 569 -22.10 -3.61 20.09
C SER A 569 -22.27 -3.23 18.62
N PHE A 570 -22.44 -4.24 17.77
CA PHE A 570 -22.82 -4.10 16.37
C PHE A 570 -24.25 -4.60 16.19
N LEU A 571 -25.07 -3.87 15.45
CA LEU A 571 -26.41 -4.30 15.05
C LEU A 571 -26.27 -5.34 13.93
N ILE A 572 -26.75 -6.56 14.16
CA ILE A 572 -26.76 -7.62 13.15
C ILE A 572 -28.06 -7.50 12.37
N VAL A 573 -27.96 -7.20 11.07
CA VAL A 573 -29.10 -6.92 10.20
C VAL A 573 -29.26 -8.05 9.18
N ASN A 574 -30.45 -8.63 9.12
CA ASN A 574 -30.83 -9.63 8.12
C ASN A 574 -32.10 -9.16 7.41
N ASN A 575 -32.10 -9.14 6.08
CA ASN A 575 -33.21 -8.66 5.25
C ASN A 575 -33.80 -7.31 5.74
N GLY A 576 -32.91 -6.35 6.05
CA GLY A 576 -33.29 -5.02 6.53
C GLY A 576 -33.77 -4.92 7.99
N ARG A 577 -33.90 -6.02 8.72
CA ARG A 577 -34.32 -6.02 10.14
C ARG A 577 -33.15 -6.36 11.07
N VAL A 578 -33.02 -5.62 12.17
CA VAL A 578 -32.06 -5.95 13.24
C VAL A 578 -32.56 -7.21 13.94
N ILE A 579 -31.74 -8.27 13.95
CA ILE A 579 -32.08 -9.56 14.58
C ILE A 579 -31.29 -9.85 15.85
N GLU A 580 -30.18 -9.13 16.09
CA GLU A 580 -29.31 -9.29 17.25
C GLU A 580 -28.49 -8.01 17.48
N ILE A 581 -28.14 -7.71 18.74
CA ILE A 581 -27.26 -6.61 19.15
C ILE A 581 -25.97 -7.23 19.71
N ALA A 582 -25.12 -7.73 18.80
CA ALA A 582 -23.95 -8.52 19.14
C ALA A 582 -22.87 -7.67 19.83
N LYS A 583 -22.46 -8.07 21.04
CA LYS A 583 -21.37 -7.42 21.78
C LYS A 583 -20.02 -7.55 21.05
N THR A 584 -19.28 -6.44 21.01
CA THR A 584 -17.86 -6.40 20.63
C THR A 584 -16.98 -6.81 21.82
N TYR A 585 -15.68 -7.00 21.61
CA TYR A 585 -14.71 -7.15 22.71
C TYR A 585 -14.84 -6.02 23.75
N ARG A 586 -14.93 -4.76 23.30
CA ARG A 586 -15.20 -3.60 24.15
C ARG A 586 -16.51 -3.73 24.95
N GLY A 587 -17.56 -4.30 24.34
CA GLY A 587 -18.84 -4.62 24.99
C GLY A 587 -18.79 -5.73 26.06
N TYR A 588 -17.71 -6.52 26.08
CA TYR A 588 -17.37 -7.44 27.17
C TYR A 588 -16.37 -6.82 28.18
N GLY A 589 -16.08 -5.51 28.07
CA GLY A 589 -15.09 -4.83 28.91
C GLY A 589 -13.65 -5.23 28.59
N LYS A 590 -13.38 -5.75 27.38
CA LYS A 590 -12.06 -6.21 26.96
C LYS A 590 -11.38 -5.20 26.02
N CYS A 591 -10.15 -4.86 26.37
CA CYS A 591 -9.15 -4.21 25.54
C CYS A 591 -7.82 -4.92 25.85
N PHE A 592 -7.01 -5.21 24.83
CA PHE A 592 -5.80 -6.04 24.96
C PHE A 592 -4.51 -5.27 24.58
N PHE A 593 -4.61 -3.95 24.47
CA PHE A 593 -3.54 -2.96 24.26
C PHE A 593 -4.00 -1.62 24.85
#